data_AF-A0AA35SMS0-F1
#
_entry.id   AF-A0AA35SMS0-F1
#
_cell.length_a   1.000
_cell.length_b   1.000
_cell.length_c   1.000
_cell.angle_alpha   90.00
_cell.angle_beta   90.00
_cell.angle_gamma   90.00
#
_symmetry.space_group_name_H-M   'P 1'
#
loop_
_entity.id
_entity.type
_entity.pdbx_description
1 polymer ?
#
loop_
_entity_poly.entity_id
_entity_poly.type
_entity_poly.pdbx_seq_one_letter_code
_entity_poly.pdbx_strand_id
1 'polypeptide(L)'
;MVQTPGPNVNYPTPYDKTDSDDGLFKNADVLWSSAEAAQGSDEDIAVFFASAGYYQCVRQTTCGDESVQAKNPMDQLLNNAPASFEGALLRLKRGTYYYICSRNNNFTNRSQKGVIIVTP
;
A
#
# COMPACT_ATOMS: atom_id res chain seq x y z
N MET A 1 -2.74 2.67 -2.86
CA MET A 1 -1.77 2.32 -3.93
C MET A 1 -1.20 0.95 -3.66
N VAL A 2 -0.84 0.21 -4.71
CA VAL A 2 -0.27 -1.14 -4.63
C VAL A 2 0.86 -1.29 -5.65
N GLN A 3 1.88 -2.09 -5.34
CA GLN A 3 2.99 -2.37 -6.26
C GLN A 3 2.53 -3.26 -7.42
N THR A 4 3.17 -3.09 -8.57
CA THR A 4 3.01 -3.94 -9.77
C THR A 4 4.36 -4.39 -10.29
N PRO A 5 4.43 -5.48 -11.07
CA PRO A 5 5.70 -5.97 -11.61
C PRO A 5 6.19 -5.16 -12.82
N GLY A 6 5.37 -4.25 -13.36
CA GLY A 6 5.74 -3.42 -14.50
C GLY A 6 4.64 -2.44 -14.91
N PRO A 7 4.97 -1.47 -15.78
CA PRO A 7 4.08 -0.36 -16.12
C PRO A 7 2.83 -0.81 -16.92
N ASN A 8 2.93 -1.93 -17.64
CA ASN A 8 1.85 -2.44 -18.48
C ASN A 8 0.95 -3.46 -17.76
N VAL A 9 1.13 -3.67 -16.45
CA VAL A 9 0.40 -4.67 -15.68
C VAL A 9 -0.72 -4.02 -14.88
N ASN A 10 -1.91 -4.64 -14.85
CA ASN A 10 -3.11 -4.12 -14.17
C ASN A 10 -3.42 -4.85 -12.86
N TYR A 11 -2.61 -5.85 -12.51
CA TYR A 11 -2.74 -6.64 -11.29
C TYR A 11 -1.59 -6.32 -10.34
N PRO A 12 -1.86 -6.21 -9.03
CA PRO A 12 -0.81 -5.99 -8.06
C PRO A 12 0.14 -7.19 -7.98
N THR A 13 1.39 -6.92 -7.64
CA THR A 13 2.30 -7.96 -7.14
C THR A 13 1.85 -8.36 -5.74
N PRO A 14 1.60 -9.65 -5.45
CA PRO A 14 1.35 -10.10 -4.10
C PRO A 14 2.52 -9.73 -3.17
N TYR A 15 2.22 -9.23 -1.98
CA TYR A 15 3.25 -8.74 -1.04
C TYR A 15 4.24 -9.85 -0.64
N ASP A 16 3.77 -11.10 -0.49
CA ASP A 16 4.59 -12.28 -0.20
C ASP A 16 5.51 -12.70 -1.37
N LYS A 17 5.21 -12.23 -2.59
CA LYS A 17 5.99 -12.49 -3.82
C LYS A 17 6.93 -11.34 -4.20
N THR A 18 7.05 -10.35 -3.34
CA THR A 18 7.90 -9.19 -3.57
C THR A 18 9.20 -9.38 -2.80
N ASP A 19 10.36 -9.26 -3.46
CA ASP A 19 11.66 -9.35 -2.79
C ASP A 19 11.94 -8.10 -1.94
N SER A 20 12.78 -8.24 -0.90
CA SER A 20 13.10 -7.12 0.01
C SER A 20 13.77 -5.95 -0.71
N ASP A 21 14.56 -6.25 -1.73
CA ASP A 21 15.39 -5.28 -2.44
C ASP A 21 14.65 -4.59 -3.60
N ASP A 22 13.54 -5.18 -4.08
CA ASP A 22 12.73 -4.69 -5.20
C ASP A 22 11.32 -4.26 -4.78
N GLY A 23 10.96 -4.44 -3.51
CA GLY A 23 9.66 -4.07 -2.98
C GLY A 23 9.55 -2.60 -2.64
N LEU A 24 8.54 -1.91 -3.18
CA LEU A 24 8.24 -0.50 -2.86
C LEU A 24 8.12 -0.29 -1.34
N PHE A 25 7.41 -1.19 -0.65
CA PHE A 25 7.19 -1.10 0.79
C PHE A 25 8.28 -1.82 1.60
N LYS A 26 8.85 -2.92 1.06
CA LYS A 26 9.92 -3.67 1.72
C LYS A 26 11.27 -2.94 1.71
N ASN A 27 11.50 -2.10 0.69
CA ASN A 27 12.72 -1.33 0.49
C ASN A 27 12.56 0.16 0.88
N ALA A 28 11.64 0.46 1.80
CA ALA A 28 11.36 1.79 2.29
C ALA A 28 11.53 1.89 3.80
N ASP A 29 12.05 3.03 4.27
CA ASP A 29 11.94 3.40 5.67
C ASP A 29 10.66 4.23 5.87
N VAL A 30 9.81 3.83 6.80
CA VAL A 30 8.62 4.61 7.18
C VAL A 30 9.06 5.70 8.15
N LEU A 31 9.09 6.95 7.70
CA LEU A 31 9.50 8.09 8.53
C LEU A 31 8.34 8.65 9.35
N TRP A 32 7.12 8.53 8.82
CA TRP A 32 5.88 8.96 9.48
C TRP A 32 4.68 8.29 8.81
N SER A 33 3.61 8.04 9.55
CA SER A 33 2.31 7.63 9.02
C SER A 33 1.20 8.26 9.84
N SER A 34 0.08 8.61 9.20
CA SER A 34 -1.12 9.09 9.90
C SER A 34 -1.78 8.00 10.75
N ALA A 35 -1.46 6.73 10.51
CA ALA A 35 -1.78 5.62 11.39
C ALA A 35 -0.48 5.09 12.03
N GLU A 36 -0.32 5.26 13.34
CA GLU A 36 0.88 4.84 14.08
C GLU A 36 1.17 3.35 13.91
N ALA A 37 0.13 2.51 13.95
CA ALA A 37 0.26 1.08 13.76
C ALA A 37 0.86 0.67 12.40
N ALA A 38 0.65 1.50 11.35
CA ALA A 38 1.21 1.25 10.02
C ALA A 38 2.72 1.48 9.97
N GLN A 39 3.33 2.06 11.01
CA GLN A 39 4.78 2.22 11.12
C GLN A 39 5.47 0.96 11.69
N GLY A 40 4.70 -0.01 12.20
CA GLY A 40 5.21 -1.18 12.90
C GLY A 40 5.92 -2.20 12.01
N SER A 41 5.55 -2.28 10.73
CA SER A 41 6.20 -3.15 9.75
C SER A 41 5.98 -2.68 8.30
N ASP A 42 6.79 -3.22 7.40
CA ASP A 42 6.65 -3.04 5.94
C ASP A 42 5.37 -3.70 5.38
N GLU A 43 4.87 -4.74 6.04
CA GLU A 43 3.58 -5.35 5.73
C GLU A 43 2.41 -4.44 6.13
N ASP A 44 2.47 -3.86 7.34
CA ASP A 44 1.42 -2.97 7.84
C ASP A 44 1.31 -1.70 6.99
N ILE A 45 2.44 -1.10 6.60
CA ILE A 45 2.42 0.06 5.69
C ILE A 45 1.89 -0.32 4.30
N ALA A 46 2.24 -1.51 3.78
CA ALA A 46 1.73 -1.98 2.50
C ALA A 46 0.20 -2.13 2.53
N VAL A 47 -0.35 -2.72 3.60
CA VAL A 47 -1.80 -2.85 3.80
C VAL A 47 -2.47 -1.49 3.98
N PHE A 48 -1.86 -0.57 4.73
CA PHE A 48 -2.37 0.78 4.93
C PHE A 48 -2.54 1.53 3.60
N PHE A 49 -1.52 1.49 2.73
CA PHE A 49 -1.60 2.07 1.39
C PHE A 49 -2.55 1.31 0.47
N ALA A 50 -2.58 -0.02 0.50
CA ALA A 50 -3.46 -0.84 -0.33
C ALA A 50 -4.94 -0.55 -0.05
N SER A 51 -5.27 -0.39 1.23
CA SER A 51 -6.63 -0.20 1.73
C SER A 51 -7.09 1.27 1.81
N ALA A 52 -6.26 2.21 1.34
CA ALA A 52 -6.50 3.65 1.46
C ALA A 52 -6.79 4.09 2.92
N GLY A 53 -6.09 3.45 3.88
CA GLY A 53 -6.23 3.71 5.31
C GLY A 53 -7.42 3.04 5.98
N TYR A 54 -8.16 2.16 5.29
CA TYR A 54 -9.25 1.41 5.92
C TYR A 54 -8.76 0.41 6.97
N TYR A 55 -7.63 -0.26 6.69
CA TYR A 55 -6.90 -1.07 7.67
C TYR A 55 -5.64 -0.34 8.08
N GLN A 56 -5.36 -0.29 9.37
CA GLN A 56 -4.14 0.35 9.89
C GLN A 56 -2.98 -0.64 10.06
N CYS A 57 -3.29 -1.93 10.18
CA CYS A 57 -2.30 -3.00 10.35
C CYS A 57 -2.92 -4.36 9.99
N VAL A 58 -2.09 -5.39 9.91
CA VAL A 58 -2.54 -6.78 9.67
C VAL A 58 -3.11 -7.39 10.95
N ARG A 59 -2.37 -7.30 12.06
CA ARG A 59 -2.64 -8.09 13.27
C ARG A 59 -3.49 -7.34 14.27
N GLN A 60 -4.51 -8.00 14.84
CA GLN A 60 -5.36 -7.40 15.88
C GLN A 60 -4.56 -6.99 17.12
N THR A 61 -3.49 -7.71 17.44
CA THR A 61 -2.58 -7.36 18.56
C THR A 61 -1.86 -6.02 18.37
N THR A 62 -1.80 -5.49 17.14
CA THR A 62 -1.09 -4.24 16.82
C THR A 62 -2.04 -3.04 16.80
N CYS A 63 -3.25 -3.16 16.23
CA CYS A 63 -4.18 -2.04 16.08
C CYS A 63 -5.65 -2.38 16.40
N GLY A 64 -5.92 -3.45 17.14
CA GLY A 64 -7.27 -3.82 17.58
C GLY A 64 -8.25 -3.98 16.42
N ASP A 65 -9.40 -3.34 16.55
CA ASP A 65 -10.50 -3.41 15.59
C ASP A 65 -10.23 -2.65 14.28
N GLU A 66 -9.07 -2.00 14.15
CA GLU A 66 -8.61 -1.37 12.91
C GLU A 66 -7.74 -2.32 12.04
N SER A 67 -7.56 -3.56 12.49
CA SER A 67 -6.74 -4.57 11.81
C SER A 67 -7.50 -5.35 10.75
N VAL A 68 -6.78 -5.95 9.80
CA VAL A 68 -7.35 -6.88 8.81
C VAL A 68 -8.03 -8.08 9.46
N GLN A 69 -7.51 -8.56 10.60
CA GLN A 69 -8.02 -9.74 11.30
C GLN A 69 -9.34 -9.52 12.04
N ALA A 70 -9.67 -8.27 12.39
CA ALA A 70 -10.81 -7.95 13.26
C ALA A 70 -11.85 -7.04 12.60
N LYS A 71 -11.42 -6.10 11.75
CA LYS A 71 -12.32 -5.15 11.09
C LYS A 71 -13.13 -5.86 10.01
N ASN A 72 -14.32 -5.34 9.72
CA ASN A 72 -15.16 -5.85 8.63
C ASN A 72 -14.38 -5.90 7.30
N PRO A 73 -14.74 -6.81 6.39
CA PRO A 73 -14.14 -6.85 5.06
C PRO A 73 -14.28 -5.50 4.32
N MET A 74 -13.18 -5.06 3.74
CA MET A 74 -13.13 -3.89 2.89
C MET A 74 -13.94 -4.11 1.62
N ASP A 75 -14.73 -3.11 1.24
CA ASP A 75 -15.49 -3.15 0.00
C ASP A 75 -14.55 -3.17 -1.22
N GLN A 76 -14.89 -3.94 -2.26
CA GLN A 76 -14.04 -4.10 -3.45
C GLN A 76 -13.86 -2.80 -4.24
N LEU A 77 -14.78 -1.85 -4.11
CA LEU A 77 -14.71 -0.52 -4.70
C LEU A 77 -14.20 0.53 -3.69
N LEU A 78 -13.78 0.10 -2.50
CA LEU A 78 -13.31 0.92 -1.40
C LEU A 78 -14.39 1.91 -0.89
N ASN A 79 -15.67 1.59 -1.04
CA ASN A 79 -16.77 2.47 -0.62
C ASN A 79 -16.82 2.72 0.89
N ASN A 80 -16.29 1.79 1.68
CA ASN A 80 -16.22 1.89 3.14
C ASN A 80 -14.85 2.37 3.66
N ALA A 81 -13.90 2.68 2.78
CA ALA A 81 -12.64 3.31 3.16
C ALA A 81 -12.81 4.83 3.31
N PRO A 82 -11.96 5.52 4.09
CA PRO A 82 -12.03 6.97 4.28
C PRO A 82 -12.12 7.76 2.96
N ALA A 83 -12.83 8.90 3.00
CA ALA A 83 -13.01 9.78 1.85
C ALA A 83 -11.69 10.45 1.41
N SER A 84 -10.80 10.71 2.36
CA SER A 84 -9.44 11.20 2.15
C SER A 84 -8.44 10.28 2.82
N PHE A 85 -7.27 10.16 2.21
CA PHE A 85 -6.16 9.37 2.74
C PHE A 85 -5.00 10.31 3.06
N GLU A 86 -4.71 10.48 4.36
CA GLU A 86 -3.64 11.36 4.84
C GLU A 86 -2.24 10.82 4.50
N GLY A 87 -2.11 9.50 4.43
CA GLY A 87 -0.93 8.83 3.92
C GLY A 87 0.22 8.71 4.91
N ALA A 88 1.43 8.63 4.37
CA ALA A 88 2.66 8.40 5.11
C ALA A 88 3.84 9.04 4.37
N LEU A 89 4.90 9.32 5.12
CA LEU A 89 6.18 9.77 4.60
C LEU A 89 7.13 8.56 4.53
N LEU A 90 7.52 8.19 3.32
CA LEU A 90 8.44 7.07 3.06
C LEU A 90 9.77 7.61 2.54
N ARG A 91 10.88 7.11 3.08
CA ARG A 91 12.20 7.25 2.47
C ARG A 91 12.51 5.99 1.68
N LEU A 92 12.44 6.10 0.37
CA LEU A 92 12.69 4.99 -0.54
C LEU A 92 14.18 4.82 -0.79
N LYS A 93 14.66 3.59 -0.75
CA LYS A 93 16.03 3.24 -1.16
C LYS A 93 16.13 3.19 -2.69
N ARG A 94 17.36 3.18 -3.21
CA ARG A 94 17.65 3.08 -4.64
C ARG A 94 16.87 1.92 -5.26
N GLY A 95 16.19 2.18 -6.37
CA GLY A 95 15.36 1.16 -7.04
C GLY A 95 14.42 1.75 -8.09
N THR A 96 13.74 0.86 -8.81
CA THR A 96 12.65 1.21 -9.72
C THR A 96 11.37 0.54 -9.24
N TYR A 97 10.38 1.34 -8.86
CA TYR A 97 9.14 0.85 -8.28
C TYR A 97 7.96 1.21 -9.16
N TYR A 98 7.24 0.20 -9.65
CA TYR A 98 6.00 0.40 -10.39
C TYR A 98 4.82 0.24 -9.44
N TYR A 99 3.87 1.17 -9.49
CA TYR A 99 2.69 1.13 -8.66
C TYR A 99 1.46 1.56 -9.42
N ILE A 100 0.31 1.15 -8.89
CA ILE A 100 -1.01 1.54 -9.40
C ILE A 100 -1.88 2.04 -8.25
N CYS A 101 -2.84 2.89 -8.57
CA CYS A 101 -3.86 3.30 -7.62
C CYS A 101 -4.73 2.09 -7.23
N SER A 102 -5.05 1.96 -5.94
CA SER A 102 -5.99 0.94 -5.46
C SER A 102 -7.45 1.32 -5.73
N ARG A 103 -7.76 2.62 -5.80
CA ARG A 103 -9.06 3.13 -6.26
C ARG A 103 -9.09 3.28 -7.78
N ASN A 104 -10.29 3.13 -8.35
CA ASN A 104 -10.59 3.46 -9.76
C ASN A 104 -9.83 2.68 -10.84
N ASN A 105 -9.16 1.57 -10.50
CA ASN A 105 -8.50 0.72 -11.49
C ASN A 105 -9.47 -0.18 -12.30
N ASN A 106 -10.77 -0.19 -11.96
CA ASN A 106 -11.80 -0.99 -12.66
C ASN A 106 -12.39 -0.31 -13.90
N PHE A 107 -12.04 0.96 -14.16
CA PHE A 107 -12.43 1.65 -15.40
C PHE A 107 -11.28 1.58 -16.40
N THR A 108 -11.51 0.91 -17.52
CA THR A 108 -10.53 0.62 -18.58
C THR A 108 -9.84 1.85 -19.20
N ASN A 109 -10.31 3.07 -18.89
CA ASN A 109 -9.72 4.33 -19.35
C ASN A 109 -9.11 5.20 -18.23
N ARG A 110 -8.98 4.70 -16.99
CA ARG A 110 -8.38 5.43 -15.86
C ARG A 110 -7.34 4.62 -15.10
N SER A 111 -6.47 3.93 -15.85
CA SER A 111 -5.29 3.28 -15.28
C SER A 111 -4.30 4.31 -14.72
N GLN A 112 -4.53 4.72 -13.48
CA GLN A 112 -3.61 5.57 -12.72
C GLN A 112 -2.43 4.72 -12.26
N LYS A 113 -1.36 4.78 -13.04
CA LYS A 113 -0.11 4.06 -12.79
C LYS A 113 1.03 5.06 -12.68
N GLY A 114 2.04 4.69 -11.91
CA GLY A 114 3.25 5.48 -11.75
C GLY A 114 4.49 4.61 -11.67
N VAL A 115 5.62 5.25 -11.93
CA VAL A 115 6.94 4.69 -11.67
C VAL A 115 7.70 5.67 -10.78
N ILE A 116 8.37 5.13 -9.78
CA ILE A 116 9.34 5.86 -8.96
C ILE A 116 10.71 5.30 -9.30
N ILE A 117 11.62 6.17 -9.74
CA ILE A 117 13.01 5.82 -10.00
C ILE A 117 13.86 6.60 -9.01
N VAL A 118 14.49 5.88 -8.08
CA VAL A 118 15.41 6.46 -7.10
C VAL A 118 16.83 6.21 -7.61
N THR A 119 17.51 7.28 -8.02
CA THR A 119 18.89 7.26 -8.51
C THR A 119 19.89 7.44 -7.36
N PRO A 120 21.20 7.17 -7.59
CA PRO A 120 22.26 7.53 -6.65
C PRO A 120 22.28 9.01 -6.28
#